data_AF-A0A914UHB3-F1
#
_entry.id   AF-A0A914UHB3-F1
#
_cell.length_a   1.000
_cell.length_b   1.000
_cell.length_c   1.000
_cell.angle_alpha   90.00
_cell.angle_beta   90.00
_cell.angle_gamma   90.00
#
_symmetry.space_group_name_H-M   'P 1'
#
loop_
_entity.id
_entity.type
_entity.pdbx_description
1 polymer ?
#
loop_
_entity_poly.entity_id
_entity_poly.type
_entity_poly.pdbx_seq_one_letter_code
_entity_poly.pdbx_strand_id
1 'polypeptide(L)'
;MVKLDKFEIVLNNPEHVYFAGQEISGKIIIETSEIKKVNEILLELKGRARTYWTKHSGKSRTHCSDSVPYFCEQLNTHYTQKFIVTSPDGKSREKVLPAGIHEVPFSYTLPKTIPSSFEGEYGFVRYTCKATCERPWDFDIICRKAFTVIGIEDINGDSEVC
;
A
#
# COMPACT_ATOMS: atom_id res chain seq x y z
N MET A 1 -12.15 -18.33 -12.59
CA MET A 1 -11.61 -17.45 -11.52
C MET A 1 -12.36 -16.13 -11.61
N VAL A 2 -13.27 -15.85 -10.68
CA VAL A 2 -14.14 -14.68 -10.75
C VAL A 2 -13.31 -13.45 -10.38
N LYS A 3 -12.89 -12.67 -11.37
CA LYS A 3 -12.07 -11.47 -11.19
C LYS A 3 -12.98 -10.24 -11.14
N LEU A 4 -12.53 -9.17 -10.49
CA LEU A 4 -13.09 -7.83 -10.70
C LEU A 4 -12.67 -7.34 -12.09
N ASP A 5 -13.52 -6.56 -12.74
CA ASP A 5 -13.21 -5.97 -14.05
C ASP A 5 -12.10 -4.93 -13.90
N LYS A 6 -12.11 -4.17 -12.79
CA LYS A 6 -11.08 -3.21 -12.43
C LYS A 6 -10.83 -3.19 -10.92
N PHE A 7 -9.56 -3.11 -10.52
CA PHE A 7 -9.16 -2.89 -9.13
C PHE A 7 -7.82 -2.13 -9.10
N GLU A 8 -7.89 -0.81 -8.95
CA GLU A 8 -6.72 0.07 -9.06
C GLU A 8 -6.67 1.14 -7.96
N ILE A 9 -5.45 1.61 -7.66
CA ILE A 9 -5.22 2.77 -6.79
C ILE A 9 -4.89 3.96 -7.69
N VAL A 10 -5.68 5.03 -7.56
CA VAL A 10 -5.47 6.31 -8.22
C VAL A 10 -5.10 7.34 -7.16
N LEU A 11 -3.90 7.91 -7.28
CA LEU A 11 -3.44 8.97 -6.40
C LEU A 11 -3.87 10.33 -6.97
N ASN A 12 -4.17 11.28 -6.08
CA ASN A 12 -4.60 12.62 -6.50
C ASN A 12 -3.46 13.46 -7.07
N ASN A 13 -2.20 13.19 -6.65
CA ASN A 13 -1.03 13.83 -7.25
C ASN A 13 -0.61 13.03 -8.51
N PRO A 14 -0.71 13.60 -9.73
CA PRO A 14 -0.36 12.90 -10.97
C PRO A 14 1.12 12.53 -11.07
N GLU A 15 2.01 13.30 -10.42
CA GLU A 15 3.44 13.01 -10.39
C GLU A 15 3.79 11.85 -9.44
N HIS A 16 2.89 11.51 -8.52
CA HIS A 16 3.12 10.54 -7.45
C HIS A 16 4.35 10.86 -6.58
N VAL A 17 4.71 12.14 -6.45
CA VAL A 17 5.84 12.62 -5.63
C VAL A 17 5.31 13.37 -4.41
N TYR A 18 5.82 13.04 -3.22
CA TYR A 18 5.39 13.64 -1.96
C TYR A 18 6.61 14.00 -1.10
N PHE A 19 6.50 15.05 -0.28
CA PHE A 19 7.48 15.32 0.75
C PHE A 19 7.21 14.49 2.01
N ALA A 20 8.24 14.20 2.80
CA ALA A 20 8.06 13.69 4.15
C ALA A 20 7.16 14.65 4.95
N GLY A 21 6.20 14.12 5.71
CA GLY A 21 5.19 14.93 6.39
C GLY A 21 3.99 15.36 5.55
N GLN A 22 4.02 15.17 4.22
CA GLN A 22 2.90 15.54 3.34
C GLN A 22 1.76 14.51 3.43
N GLU A 23 0.52 14.97 3.23
CA GLU A 23 -0.62 14.09 3.04
C GLU A 23 -0.59 13.45 1.64
N ILE A 24 -0.68 12.12 1.60
CA ILE A 24 -1.00 11.35 0.41
C ILE A 24 -2.50 11.05 0.42
N SER A 25 -3.19 11.42 -0.66
CA SER A 25 -4.61 11.15 -0.84
C SER A 25 -4.91 10.59 -2.23
N GLY A 26 -6.00 9.85 -2.33
CA GLY A 26 -6.41 9.18 -3.55
C GLY A 26 -7.70 8.40 -3.37
N LYS A 27 -7.94 7.47 -4.30
CA LYS A 27 -9.07 6.56 -4.28
C LYS A 27 -8.70 5.19 -4.82
N ILE A 28 -9.37 4.16 -4.30
CA ILE A 28 -9.38 2.82 -4.88
C ILE A 28 -10.58 2.77 -5.82
N ILE A 29 -10.35 2.45 -7.09
CA ILE A 29 -11.40 2.27 -8.09
C ILE A 29 -11.66 0.77 -8.24
N ILE A 30 -12.91 0.38 -8.04
CA ILE A 30 -13.38 -1.00 -8.20
C ILE A 30 -14.49 -0.99 -9.25
N GLU A 31 -14.34 -1.82 -10.28
CA GLU A 31 -15.37 -2.02 -11.30
C GLU A 31 -15.74 -3.50 -11.34
N THR A 32 -17.05 -3.76 -11.33
CA THR A 32 -17.57 -5.12 -11.47
C THR A 32 -18.91 -5.09 -12.20
N SER A 33 -19.01 -5.93 -13.23
CA SER A 33 -20.20 -6.14 -14.07
C SER A 33 -21.28 -6.94 -13.37
N GLU A 34 -20.93 -7.63 -12.29
CA GLU A 34 -21.82 -8.47 -11.50
C GLU A 34 -21.66 -8.18 -10.01
N ILE A 35 -22.66 -8.62 -9.25
CA ILE A 35 -22.61 -8.62 -7.80
C ILE A 35 -21.51 -9.58 -7.30
N LYS A 36 -20.64 -9.12 -6.39
CA LYS A 36 -19.54 -9.92 -5.82
C LYS A 36 -19.61 -9.97 -4.30
N LYS A 37 -19.43 -11.14 -3.70
CA LYS A 37 -19.25 -11.27 -2.24
C LYS A 37 -17.83 -10.81 -1.87
N VAL A 38 -17.72 -9.94 -0.86
CA VAL A 38 -16.45 -9.37 -0.39
C VAL A 38 -16.47 -9.29 1.12
N ASN A 39 -15.32 -9.49 1.79
CA ASN A 39 -15.21 -9.35 3.24
C ASN A 39 -14.93 -7.90 3.64
N GLU A 40 -13.90 -7.29 3.04
CA GLU A 40 -13.51 -5.91 3.28
C GLU A 40 -12.64 -5.36 2.16
N ILE A 41 -12.61 -4.03 2.02
CA ILE A 41 -11.60 -3.33 1.23
C ILE A 41 -10.60 -2.71 2.20
N LEU A 42 -9.35 -3.16 2.13
CA LEU A 42 -8.27 -2.72 3.01
C LEU A 42 -7.23 -1.94 2.23
N LEU A 43 -6.61 -0.96 2.88
CA LEU A 43 -5.49 -0.21 2.34
C LEU A 43 -4.30 -0.31 3.29
N GLU A 44 -3.14 -0.66 2.76
CA GLU A 44 -1.87 -0.62 3.49
C GLU A 44 -0.95 0.42 2.85
N LEU A 45 -0.40 1.34 3.65
CA LEU A 45 0.68 2.22 3.22
C LEU A 45 1.96 1.79 3.93
N LYS A 46 3.03 1.63 3.16
CA LYS A 46 4.28 1.08 3.68
C LYS A 46 5.47 1.80 3.11
N GLY A 47 6.41 2.17 3.98
CA GLY A 47 7.74 2.65 3.63
C GLY A 47 8.81 1.76 4.25
N ARG A 48 9.80 1.32 3.48
CA ARG A 48 10.93 0.54 4.03
C ARG A 48 12.21 0.73 3.23
N ALA A 49 13.33 0.56 3.92
CA ALA A 49 14.61 0.27 3.31
C ALA A 49 14.85 -1.24 3.22
N ARG A 50 15.56 -1.67 2.19
CA ARG A 50 16.11 -3.02 2.09
C ARG A 50 17.49 -2.96 1.48
N THR A 51 18.44 -3.64 2.09
CA THR A 51 19.80 -3.81 1.57
C THR A 51 20.06 -5.28 1.27
N TYR A 52 20.85 -5.54 0.24
CA TYR A 52 21.30 -6.88 -0.12
C TYR A 52 22.64 -6.80 -0.84
N TRP A 53 23.59 -7.64 -0.46
CA TRP A 53 24.89 -7.72 -1.12
C TRP A 53 25.53 -9.08 -0.88
N THR A 54 26.53 -9.42 -1.70
CA THR A 54 27.25 -10.68 -1.60
C THR A 54 28.70 -10.41 -1.19
N LYS A 55 29.15 -11.05 -0.11
CA LYS A 55 30.55 -11.05 0.31
C LYS A 55 31.25 -12.29 -0.24
N HIS A 56 32.44 -12.09 -0.78
CA HIS A 56 33.32 -13.16 -1.23
C HIS A 56 34.50 -13.29 -0.26
N SER A 57 34.82 -14.51 0.15
CA SER A 57 36.01 -14.83 0.95
C SER A 57 36.63 -16.13 0.43
N GLY A 58 37.69 -16.01 -0.38
CA GLY A 58 38.27 -17.14 -1.10
C GLY A 58 37.24 -17.83 -2.01
N LYS A 59 37.01 -19.13 -1.80
CA LYS A 59 35.97 -19.91 -2.50
C LYS A 59 34.57 -19.78 -1.87
N SER A 60 34.45 -19.09 -0.73
CA SER A 60 33.18 -18.92 -0.01
C SER A 60 32.41 -17.71 -0.51
N ARG A 61 31.08 -17.87 -0.64
CA ARG A 61 30.14 -16.81 -1.03
C ARG A 61 29.05 -16.68 0.03
N THR A 62 28.94 -15.51 0.65
CA THR A 62 27.94 -15.23 1.68
C THR A 62 27.00 -14.13 1.21
N HIS A 63 25.70 -14.41 1.25
CA HIS A 63 24.66 -13.42 0.96
C HIS A 63 24.25 -12.70 2.24
N CYS A 64 24.31 -11.38 2.23
CA CYS A 64 23.88 -10.51 3.32
C CYS A 64 22.65 -9.73 2.88
N SER A 65 21.64 -9.61 3.73
CA SER A 65 20.49 -8.75 3.48
C SER A 65 19.87 -8.27 4.77
N ASP A 66 19.36 -7.05 4.78
CA ASP A 66 18.62 -6.47 5.90
C ASP A 66 17.42 -5.66 5.39
N SER A 67 16.42 -5.44 6.24
CA SER A 67 15.22 -4.67 5.91
C SER A 67 14.74 -3.88 7.12
N VAL A 68 14.66 -2.56 6.98
CA VAL A 68 14.20 -1.66 8.03
C VAL A 68 12.86 -1.03 7.61
N PRO A 69 11.76 -1.26 8.36
CA PRO A 69 10.52 -0.56 8.11
C PRO A 69 10.59 0.88 8.65
N TYR A 70 10.21 1.86 7.84
CA TYR A 70 10.00 3.24 8.31
C TYR A 70 8.59 3.42 8.84
N PHE A 71 7.60 2.86 8.14
CA PHE A 71 6.22 2.75 8.62
C PHE A 71 5.49 1.64 7.86
N CYS A 72 4.42 1.13 8.47
CA CYS A 72 3.49 0.19 7.84
C CYS A 72 2.11 0.42 8.47
N GLU A 73 1.30 1.25 7.83
CA GLU A 73 -0.04 1.58 8.28
C GLU A 73 -1.06 0.70 7.57
N GLN A 74 -2.02 0.15 8.31
CA GLN A 74 -3.11 -0.68 7.78
C GLN A 74 -4.45 -0.04 8.11
N LEU A 75 -5.14 0.43 7.07
CA LEU A 75 -6.40 1.13 7.16
C LEU A 75 -7.53 0.21 6.69
N ASN A 76 -8.50 -0.01 7.56
CA ASN A 76 -9.78 -0.56 7.16
C ASN A 76 -10.63 0.58 6.58
N THR A 77 -11.00 0.48 5.29
CA THR A 77 -11.79 1.53 4.65
C THR A 77 -13.24 1.55 5.12
N HIS A 78 -13.70 0.46 5.74
CA HIS A 78 -15.09 0.23 6.12
C HIS A 78 -16.10 0.39 4.98
N TYR A 79 -15.63 0.43 3.73
CA TYR A 79 -16.46 0.73 2.56
C TYR A 79 -17.56 -0.31 2.35
N THR A 80 -17.27 -1.57 2.66
CA THR A 80 -18.20 -2.69 2.49
C THR A 80 -19.36 -2.67 3.47
N GLN A 81 -19.29 -1.91 4.57
CA GLN A 81 -20.37 -1.80 5.56
C GLN A 81 -21.66 -1.21 4.97
N LYS A 82 -21.55 -0.47 3.86
CA LYS A 82 -22.68 0.08 3.11
C LYS A 82 -23.51 -1.00 2.41
N PHE A 83 -22.95 -2.18 2.20
CA PHE A 83 -23.53 -3.23 1.36
C PHE A 83 -23.72 -4.55 2.12
N ILE A 84 -24.20 -4.45 3.36
CA ILE A 84 -24.56 -5.61 4.17
C ILE A 84 -25.96 -6.08 3.76
N VAL A 85 -26.05 -7.34 3.35
CA VAL A 85 -27.29 -8.01 3.00
C VAL A 85 -27.55 -9.12 4.02
N THR A 86 -28.76 -9.16 4.56
CA THR A 86 -29.20 -10.24 5.45
C THR A 86 -29.68 -11.41 4.60
N SER A 87 -29.29 -12.62 4.97
CA SER A 87 -29.75 -13.84 4.30
C SER A 87 -31.28 -14.01 4.43
N PRO A 88 -31.93 -14.74 3.51
CA PRO A 88 -33.37 -14.97 3.55
C PRO A 88 -33.87 -15.65 4.83
N ASP A 89 -33.02 -16.47 5.45
CA ASP A 89 -33.33 -17.16 6.72
C ASP A 89 -33.06 -16.28 7.97
N GLY A 90 -32.55 -15.05 7.78
CA GLY A 90 -32.27 -14.09 8.84
C GLY A 90 -31.07 -14.45 9.73
N LYS A 91 -30.35 -15.53 9.43
CA LYS A 91 -29.31 -16.09 10.31
C LYS A 91 -27.92 -15.58 10.01
N SER A 92 -27.65 -15.10 8.80
CA SER A 92 -26.34 -14.58 8.41
C SER A 92 -26.44 -13.20 7.77
N ARG A 93 -25.37 -12.42 7.93
CA ARG A 93 -25.16 -11.16 7.24
C ARG A 93 -23.93 -11.31 6.36
N GLU A 94 -24.10 -11.05 5.08
CA GLU A 94 -23.03 -11.08 4.11
C GLU A 94 -22.80 -9.68 3.57
N LYS A 95 -21.54 -9.39 3.22
CA LYS A 95 -21.18 -8.15 2.54
C LYS A 95 -21.07 -8.43 1.05
N VAL A 96 -21.77 -7.63 0.26
CA VAL A 96 -21.99 -7.90 -1.15
C VAL A 96 -21.79 -6.62 -1.94
N LEU A 97 -20.70 -6.54 -2.72
CA LEU A 97 -20.42 -5.41 -3.59
C LEU A 97 -21.37 -5.45 -4.81
N PRO A 98 -22.22 -4.44 -5.04
CA PRO A 98 -23.10 -4.37 -6.20
C PRO A 98 -22.33 -4.29 -7.53
N ALA A 99 -23.02 -4.53 -8.64
CA ALA A 99 -22.49 -4.22 -9.96
C ALA A 99 -22.37 -2.69 -10.14
N GLY A 100 -21.28 -2.26 -10.78
CA GLY A 100 -21.01 -0.85 -11.08
C GLY A 100 -19.57 -0.43 -10.77
N ILE A 101 -19.39 0.89 -10.68
CA ILE A 101 -18.12 1.54 -10.35
C ILE A 101 -18.19 2.07 -8.93
N HIS A 102 -17.20 1.68 -8.13
CA HIS A 102 -17.05 2.07 -6.74
C HIS A 102 -15.76 2.85 -6.55
N GLU A 103 -15.87 4.02 -5.92
CA GLU A 103 -14.72 4.82 -5.52
C GLU A 103 -14.59 4.82 -4.00
N VAL A 104 -13.44 4.35 -3.50
CA VAL A 104 -13.13 4.32 -2.07
C VAL A 104 -12.03 5.34 -1.79
N PRO A 105 -12.37 6.55 -1.32
CA PRO A 105 -11.38 7.58 -1.05
C PRO A 105 -10.52 7.20 0.17
N PHE A 106 -9.27 7.68 0.17
CA PHE A 106 -8.37 7.55 1.31
C PHE A 106 -7.47 8.78 1.42
N SER A 107 -6.98 9.03 2.63
CA SER A 107 -5.84 9.92 2.89
C SER A 107 -5.00 9.40 4.04
N TYR A 108 -3.72 9.77 4.04
CA TYR A 108 -2.77 9.44 5.08
C TYR A 108 -1.65 10.48 5.10
N THR A 109 -1.26 10.95 6.29
CA THR A 109 -0.13 11.86 6.44
C THR A 109 1.16 11.07 6.64
N LEU A 110 2.11 11.23 5.72
CA LEU A 110 3.41 10.57 5.80
C LEU A 110 4.16 11.02 7.07
N PRO A 111 4.93 10.15 7.74
CA PRO A 111 5.76 10.60 8.84
C PRO A 111 6.81 11.62 8.36
N LYS A 112 7.17 12.57 9.22
CA LYS A 112 8.06 13.70 8.88
C LYS A 112 9.54 13.30 8.75
N THR A 113 9.92 12.17 9.34
CA THR A 113 11.32 11.73 9.49
C THR A 113 11.70 10.59 8.55
N ILE A 114 10.89 10.32 7.52
CA ILE A 114 11.21 9.29 6.53
C ILE A 114 12.19 9.83 5.47
N PRO A 115 13.13 9.00 5.00
CA PRO A 115 14.11 9.44 4.01
C PRO A 115 13.53 9.57 2.60
N SER A 116 14.35 10.09 1.69
CA SER A 116 14.04 10.09 0.26
C SER A 116 13.98 8.68 -0.32
N SER A 117 13.16 8.49 -1.35
CA SER A 117 13.16 7.25 -2.14
C SER A 117 14.50 7.06 -2.83
N PHE A 118 14.94 5.80 -2.90
CA PHE A 118 16.26 5.46 -3.44
C PHE A 118 16.22 4.09 -4.11
N GLU A 119 16.95 3.96 -5.22
CA GLU A 119 17.18 2.69 -5.92
C GLU A 119 18.66 2.59 -6.24
N GLY A 120 19.30 1.52 -5.78
CA GLY A 120 20.72 1.27 -6.02
C GLY A 120 21.02 -0.22 -6.16
N GLU A 121 22.26 -0.53 -6.53
CA GLU A 121 22.72 -1.91 -6.77
C GLU A 121 22.56 -2.81 -5.54
N TYR A 122 22.81 -2.26 -4.35
CA TYR A 122 22.83 -3.00 -3.09
C TYR A 122 21.62 -2.76 -2.19
N GLY A 123 20.58 -2.08 -2.70
CA GLY A 123 19.41 -1.80 -1.88
C GLY A 123 18.51 -0.68 -2.41
N PHE A 124 17.42 -0.46 -1.69
CA PHE A 124 16.43 0.56 -2.02
C PHE A 124 15.76 1.13 -0.77
N VAL A 125 15.15 2.29 -0.94
CA VAL A 125 14.12 2.87 -0.07
C VAL A 125 12.85 3.02 -0.91
N ARG A 126 11.80 2.26 -0.57
CA ARG A 126 10.54 2.21 -1.36
C ARG A 126 9.32 2.49 -0.50
N TYR A 127 8.39 3.23 -1.09
CA TYR A 127 7.08 3.53 -0.54
C TYR A 127 5.97 3.02 -1.45
N THR A 128 4.97 2.37 -0.87
CA THR A 128 3.87 1.76 -1.62
C THR A 128 2.54 1.87 -0.89
N CYS A 129 1.47 2.09 -1.66
CA CYS A 129 0.10 1.78 -1.28
C CYS A 129 -0.25 0.37 -1.78
N LYS A 130 -0.93 -0.43 -0.97
CA LYS A 130 -1.45 -1.74 -1.32
C LYS A 130 -2.94 -1.79 -0.97
N ALA A 131 -3.78 -1.90 -1.98
CA ALA A 131 -5.21 -2.15 -1.80
C ALA A 131 -5.44 -3.66 -1.82
N THR A 132 -6.28 -4.15 -0.92
CA THR A 132 -6.67 -5.56 -0.81
C THR A 132 -8.18 -5.63 -0.80
N CYS A 133 -8.77 -6.34 -1.76
CA CYS A 133 -10.16 -6.75 -1.73
C CYS A 133 -10.19 -8.17 -1.18
N GLU A 134 -10.56 -8.31 0.09
CA GLU A 134 -10.69 -9.61 0.73
C GLU A 134 -11.95 -10.30 0.25
N ARG A 135 -11.83 -11.59 -0.11
CA ARG A 135 -12.94 -12.38 -0.64
C ARG A 135 -13.24 -13.57 0.26
N PRO A 136 -14.52 -13.88 0.53
CA PRO A 136 -14.86 -15.07 1.30
C PRO A 136 -14.50 -16.32 0.47
N TRP A 137 -13.68 -17.20 1.06
CA TRP A 137 -13.35 -18.52 0.51
C TRP A 137 -12.59 -18.52 -0.83
N ASP A 138 -11.99 -17.38 -1.21
CA ASP A 138 -11.15 -17.23 -2.40
C ASP A 138 -9.95 -16.33 -2.05
N PHE A 139 -8.93 -16.30 -2.89
CA PHE A 139 -7.73 -15.47 -2.68
C PHE A 139 -8.06 -13.98 -2.70
N ASP A 140 -7.33 -13.17 -1.96
CA ASP A 140 -7.53 -11.73 -2.03
C ASP A 140 -7.11 -11.16 -3.39
N ILE A 141 -7.83 -10.15 -3.86
CA ILE A 141 -7.41 -9.38 -5.03
C ILE A 141 -6.56 -8.21 -4.53
N ILE A 142 -5.33 -8.12 -5.01
CA ILE A 142 -4.35 -7.15 -4.53
C ILE A 142 -3.93 -6.22 -5.67
N CYS A 143 -3.91 -4.92 -5.39
CA CYS A 143 -3.29 -3.91 -6.24
C CYS A 143 -2.21 -3.19 -5.44
N ARG A 144 -1.07 -2.85 -6.07
CA ARG A 144 -0.01 -2.06 -5.46
C ARG A 144 0.31 -0.86 -6.35
N LYS A 145 0.55 0.29 -5.72
CA LYS A 145 0.99 1.52 -6.36
C LYS A 145 2.20 2.06 -5.59
N ALA A 146 3.31 2.25 -6.27
CA ALA A 146 4.47 2.93 -5.70
C ALA A 146 4.30 4.45 -5.82
N PHE A 147 4.92 5.17 -4.89
CA PHE A 147 5.05 6.64 -4.94
C PHE A 147 6.44 7.03 -4.45
N THR A 148 6.88 8.21 -4.89
CA THR A 148 8.19 8.77 -4.55
C THR A 148 8.05 9.69 -3.36
N VAL A 149 8.98 9.59 -2.42
CA VAL A 149 9.11 10.49 -1.27
C VAL A 149 10.40 11.29 -1.39
N ILE A 150 10.32 12.60 -1.12
CA ILE A 150 11.44 13.50 -0.93
C ILE A 150 11.54 13.78 0.58
N GLY A 151 12.59 13.28 1.21
CA GLY A 151 12.90 13.56 2.61
C GLY A 151 13.28 15.03 2.78
N ILE A 152 12.88 15.62 3.91
CA ILE A 152 13.33 16.96 4.29
C ILE A 152 14.57 16.74 5.18
N GLU A 153 15.75 16.83 4.57
CA GLU A 153 17.02 16.76 5.29
C GLU A 153 17.53 18.18 5.56
N ASP A 154 17.84 18.48 6.83
CA ASP A 154 18.53 19.71 7.18
C ASP A 154 20.04 19.51 7.01
N ILE A 155 20.55 19.87 5.83
CA ILE A 155 21.96 19.74 5.46
C ILE A 155 22.84 20.71 6.27
N ASN A 156 22.26 21.68 6.99
CA ASN A 156 23.00 22.65 7.79
C ASN A 156 23.26 22.18 9.24
N GLY A 157 22.75 21.01 9.64
CA GLY A 157 22.94 20.45 10.99
C GLY A 157 24.27 19.72 11.21
N ASP A 158 25.00 19.36 10.16
CA ASP A 158 26.24 18.56 10.22
C ASP A 158 27.50 19.41 10.46
N SER A 159 27.40 20.51 11.20
CA SER A 159 28.53 21.38 11.53
C SER A 159 29.03 21.27 12.97
N GLU A 160 29.00 20.08 13.57
CA GLU A 160 29.76 19.78 14.80
C GLU A 160 30.23 18.32 14.88
N VAL A 161 31.19 17.93 14.02
CA VAL A 161 32.17 16.90 14.40
C VAL A 161 33.56 17.30 13.87
N CYS A 162 34.25 18.13 14.65
CA CYS A 162 35.71 18.24 14.63
C CYS A 162 36.29 17.24 15.64
#